data_AF-A0A5B8Z1B7-F1
#
_entry.id   AF-A0A5B8Z1B7-F1
#
_cell.length_a   1.000
_cell.length_b   1.000
_cell.length_c   1.000
_cell.angle_alpha   90.00
_cell.angle_beta   90.00
_cell.angle_gamma   90.00
#
_symmetry.space_group_name_H-M   'P 1'
#
loop_
_entity.id
_entity.type
_entity.pdbx_description
1 polymer ?
#
loop_
_entity_poly.entity_id
_entity_poly.type
_entity_poly.pdbx_seq_one_letter_code
_entity_poly.pdbx_strand_id
1 'polypeptide(L)'
;MKNEGEWQMIKWYRKPYGKKLKKLHFWNAWVVVFLAVTGIILYIPSLRGPLAFMRVGLKEVHIIAGIVSVIILLLYFPLISRHVKQILEKKNQQFNLGFVLFLLAGWMISGIIIWQERNLPKGWSAIALLWHDWLTWIGIPYVSYHSISRSRWIKRKVKSQKAPTRIIHQNENEQLTADQFIKSKLKNLPFSRKTFLRSVFGLVFIFALGPYIFRWLKRIFDNGGTSIEEVSKLDGNKMIPNPTPLTESQQLIGGGAKGEFRIYTVTEIPSFSSDSWKFAIGGLVDKPRLFTWEEFLKIKRRVQVSDFHCVTGWSVYSVTWEGIPLSDFLDQAGVSSKAKNVLFISGDGVYTDTLSLEQARMDDVLVAVLMDGKPIPQKLGGPVRLVVPKMYAYKSVKWLQGIELIDEEHLGYWEVRGYDTNAWVKS
;
A
#
# COMPACT_ATOMS: atom_id res chain seq x y z
N MET A 1 -34.63 35.58 6.01
CA MET A 1 -34.07 34.41 5.30
C MET A 1 -34.49 33.15 6.07
N LYS A 2 -35.56 32.46 5.64
CA LYS A 2 -36.07 31.25 6.31
C LYS A 2 -35.40 30.01 5.69
N ASN A 3 -34.71 29.26 6.54
CA ASN A 3 -34.13 27.92 6.36
C ASN A 3 -34.64 27.09 5.18
N GLU A 4 -33.89 27.06 4.07
CA GLU A 4 -34.11 26.08 2.99
C GLU A 4 -33.69 24.65 3.39
N GLY A 5 -32.82 24.51 4.41
CA GLY A 5 -32.36 23.22 4.92
C GLY A 5 -33.42 22.43 5.70
N GLU A 6 -34.29 23.11 6.46
CA GLU A 6 -35.34 22.46 7.27
C GLU A 6 -36.39 21.74 6.39
N TRP A 7 -36.68 22.27 5.20
CA TRP A 7 -37.69 21.71 4.30
C TRP A 7 -37.30 20.37 3.66
N GLN A 8 -36.00 20.12 3.44
CA GLN A 8 -35.51 18.88 2.82
C GLN A 8 -35.59 17.69 3.79
N MET A 9 -35.23 17.90 5.06
CA MET A 9 -35.31 16.90 6.12
C MET A 9 -36.78 16.51 6.40
N ILE A 10 -37.69 17.48 6.49
CA ILE A 10 -39.13 17.23 6.69
C ILE A 10 -39.75 16.44 5.52
N LYS A 11 -39.32 16.73 4.27
CA LYS A 11 -39.75 15.99 3.08
C LYS A 11 -39.27 14.54 3.06
N TRP A 12 -38.14 14.21 3.71
CA TRP A 12 -37.68 12.82 3.83
C TRP A 12 -38.60 11.99 4.72
N TYR A 13 -38.94 12.49 5.91
CA TYR A 13 -39.77 11.77 6.88
C TYR A 13 -41.18 11.44 6.34
N ARG A 14 -41.73 12.26 5.45
CA ARG A 14 -43.05 12.05 4.84
C ARG A 14 -43.09 11.03 3.68
N LYS A 15 -41.94 10.52 3.20
CA LYS A 15 -41.93 9.56 2.07
C LYS A 15 -42.41 8.16 2.49
N PRO A 16 -43.15 7.45 1.61
CA PRO A 16 -43.50 6.04 1.82
C PRO A 16 -42.26 5.17 2.04
N TYR A 17 -42.38 4.19 2.94
CA TYR A 17 -41.31 3.26 3.33
C TYR A 17 -40.52 2.71 2.14
N GLY A 18 -41.19 2.16 1.13
CA GLY A 18 -40.53 1.60 -0.05
C GLY A 18 -39.75 2.63 -0.90
N LYS A 19 -40.19 3.89 -0.93
CA LYS A 19 -39.47 4.97 -1.63
C LYS A 19 -38.21 5.39 -0.86
N LYS A 20 -38.26 5.41 0.48
CA LYS A 20 -37.09 5.66 1.33
C LYS A 20 -36.03 4.57 1.14
N LEU A 21 -36.44 3.31 1.25
CA LEU A 21 -35.58 2.14 1.11
C LEU A 21 -34.84 2.13 -0.23
N LYS A 22 -35.58 2.38 -1.32
CA LYS A 22 -35.01 2.42 -2.67
C LYS A 22 -34.03 3.58 -2.86
N LYS A 23 -34.29 4.75 -2.27
CA LYS A 23 -33.40 5.91 -2.35
C LYS A 23 -32.10 5.66 -1.57
N LEU A 24 -32.19 5.12 -0.35
CA LEU A 24 -31.00 4.74 0.44
C LEU A 24 -30.16 3.70 -0.27
N HIS A 25 -30.78 2.63 -0.79
CA HIS A 25 -30.05 1.60 -1.53
C HIS A 25 -29.37 2.14 -2.79
N PHE A 26 -29.99 3.09 -3.49
CA PHE A 26 -29.40 3.73 -4.67
C PHE A 26 -28.15 4.55 -4.30
N TRP A 27 -28.23 5.40 -3.27
CA TRP A 27 -27.10 6.19 -2.81
C TRP A 27 -25.99 5.32 -2.22
N ASN A 28 -26.35 4.29 -1.45
CA ASN A 28 -25.39 3.33 -0.92
C ASN A 28 -24.59 2.66 -2.05
N ALA A 29 -25.26 2.25 -3.14
CA ALA A 29 -24.58 1.62 -4.28
C ALA A 29 -23.55 2.57 -4.91
N TRP A 30 -23.86 3.85 -5.09
CA TRP A 30 -22.91 4.83 -5.64
C TRP A 30 -21.73 5.10 -4.72
N VAL A 31 -21.99 5.25 -3.41
CA VAL A 31 -20.92 5.46 -2.42
C VAL A 31 -20.00 4.25 -2.36
N VAL A 32 -20.54 3.03 -2.37
CA VAL A 32 -19.73 1.79 -2.40
C VAL A 32 -18.90 1.69 -3.68
N VAL A 33 -19.45 2.06 -4.83
CA VAL A 33 -18.68 2.09 -6.10
C VAL A 33 -17.55 3.11 -6.02
N PHE A 34 -17.82 4.30 -5.50
CA PHE A 34 -16.81 5.34 -5.33
C PHE A 34 -15.69 4.89 -4.38
N LEU A 35 -16.05 4.30 -3.23
CA LEU A 35 -15.11 3.73 -2.26
C LEU A 35 -14.29 2.59 -2.87
N ALA A 36 -14.92 1.71 -3.65
CA ALA A 36 -14.22 0.62 -4.33
C ALA A 36 -13.16 1.16 -5.32
N VAL A 37 -13.52 2.13 -6.17
CA VAL A 37 -12.61 2.71 -7.16
C VAL A 37 -11.46 3.44 -6.47
N THR A 38 -11.77 4.33 -5.53
CA THR A 38 -10.76 5.11 -4.81
C THR A 38 -9.85 4.21 -3.95
N GLY A 39 -10.40 3.16 -3.32
CA GLY A 39 -9.63 2.16 -2.59
C GLY A 39 -8.68 1.38 -3.48
N ILE A 40 -9.11 0.94 -4.66
CA ILE A 40 -8.25 0.25 -5.64
C ILE A 40 -7.09 1.16 -6.09
N ILE A 41 -7.37 2.44 -6.35
CA ILE A 41 -6.33 3.41 -6.75
C ILE A 41 -5.29 3.59 -5.63
N LEU A 42 -5.73 3.69 -4.38
CA LEU A 42 -4.83 3.79 -3.21
C LEU A 42 -4.02 2.49 -3.01
N TYR A 43 -4.57 1.34 -3.40
CA TYR A 43 -3.94 0.04 -3.26
C TYR A 43 -2.84 -0.23 -4.31
N ILE A 44 -3.07 0.04 -5.60
CA ILE A 44 -2.17 -0.38 -6.70
C ILE A 44 -0.84 0.40 -6.69
N PRO A 45 0.32 -0.27 -6.46
CA PRO A 45 1.63 0.39 -6.41
C PRO A 45 2.01 1.17 -7.68
N SER A 46 1.67 0.65 -8.85
CA SER A 46 2.00 1.27 -10.15
C SER A 46 1.31 2.62 -10.36
N LEU A 47 0.19 2.88 -9.67
CA LEU A 47 -0.51 4.16 -9.70
C LEU A 47 0.03 5.14 -8.62
N ARG A 48 0.87 4.68 -7.68
CA ARG A 48 1.38 5.49 -6.56
C ARG A 48 2.46 6.49 -6.98
N GLY A 49 3.26 6.18 -8.00
CA GLY A 49 4.33 7.06 -8.48
C GLY A 49 3.79 8.34 -9.14
N PRO A 50 3.00 8.25 -10.21
CA PRO A 50 2.52 9.43 -10.94
C PRO A 50 1.53 10.32 -10.17
N LEU A 51 0.82 9.76 -9.18
CA LEU A 51 -0.23 10.46 -8.40
C LEU A 51 0.21 10.82 -6.98
N ALA A 52 1.51 10.79 -6.68
CA ALA A 52 2.01 11.03 -5.33
C ALA A 52 1.48 12.33 -4.71
N PHE A 53 1.38 13.42 -5.50
CA PHE A 53 0.87 14.72 -5.05
C PHE A 53 -0.64 14.71 -4.74
N MET A 54 -1.44 13.94 -5.48
CA MET A 54 -2.90 13.83 -5.25
C MET A 54 -3.27 12.80 -4.19
N ARG A 55 -2.33 11.94 -3.78
CA ARG A 55 -2.60 10.79 -2.91
C ARG A 55 -3.18 11.20 -1.56
N VAL A 56 -2.63 12.26 -0.96
CA VAL A 56 -3.12 12.76 0.34
C VAL A 56 -4.57 13.21 0.19
N GLY A 57 -4.87 14.04 -0.82
CA GLY A 57 -6.25 14.46 -1.12
C GLY A 57 -7.19 13.29 -1.43
N LEU A 58 -6.75 12.30 -2.20
CA LEU A 58 -7.54 11.12 -2.52
C LEU A 58 -7.86 10.28 -1.28
N LYS A 59 -6.90 10.13 -0.36
CA LYS A 59 -7.10 9.46 0.92
C LYS A 59 -8.16 10.19 1.75
N GLU A 60 -8.05 11.51 1.88
CA GLU A 60 -9.04 12.30 2.63
C GLU A 60 -10.45 12.17 2.03
N VAL A 61 -10.57 12.25 0.71
CA VAL A 61 -11.85 12.07 0.02
C VAL A 61 -12.41 10.65 0.21
N HIS A 62 -11.56 9.61 0.23
CA HIS A 62 -11.97 8.24 0.53
C HIS A 62 -12.51 8.10 1.97
N ILE A 63 -11.84 8.71 2.94
CA ILE A 63 -12.28 8.72 4.34
C ILE A 63 -13.64 9.42 4.48
N ILE A 64 -13.80 10.60 3.85
CA ILE A 64 -15.06 11.34 3.85
C ILE A 64 -16.19 10.51 3.25
N ALA A 65 -15.94 9.85 2.10
CA ALA A 65 -16.92 8.96 1.49
C ALA A 65 -17.27 7.76 2.40
N GLY A 66 -16.30 7.27 3.17
CA GLY A 66 -16.50 6.24 4.19
C GLY A 66 -17.47 6.69 5.27
N ILE A 67 -17.26 7.89 5.82
CA ILE A 67 -18.16 8.51 6.81
C ILE A 67 -19.57 8.68 6.24
N VAL A 68 -19.70 9.13 4.99
CA VAL A 68 -21.00 9.23 4.31
C VAL A 68 -21.68 7.86 4.20
N SER A 69 -20.93 6.79 3.93
CA SER A 69 -21.46 5.43 3.92
C SER A 69 -22.01 5.02 5.28
N VAL A 70 -21.31 5.35 6.37
CA VAL A 70 -21.78 5.12 7.75
C VAL A 70 -23.11 5.82 8.01
N ILE A 71 -23.23 7.09 7.63
CA ILE A 71 -24.47 7.86 7.80
C ILE A 71 -25.63 7.21 7.04
N ILE A 72 -25.41 6.75 5.81
CA ILE A 72 -26.43 6.05 5.01
C ILE A 72 -26.88 4.76 5.69
N LEU A 73 -25.96 3.99 6.28
CA LEU A 73 -26.26 2.78 7.04
C LEU A 73 -27.07 3.07 8.31
N LEU A 74 -26.70 4.12 9.06
CA LEU A 74 -27.45 4.55 10.24
C LEU A 74 -28.88 4.97 9.89
N LEU A 75 -29.07 5.68 8.77
CA LEU A 75 -30.41 6.01 8.26
C LEU A 75 -31.21 4.77 7.81
N TYR A 76 -30.52 3.69 7.44
CA TYR A 76 -31.13 2.42 7.06
C TYR A 76 -31.50 1.56 8.26
N PHE A 77 -30.75 1.63 9.37
CA PHE A 77 -30.93 0.83 10.58
C PHE A 77 -32.38 0.75 11.10
N PRO A 78 -33.12 1.87 11.30
CA PRO A 78 -34.51 1.79 11.78
C PRO A 78 -35.49 1.17 10.76
N LEU A 79 -35.09 1.05 9.49
CA LEU A 79 -35.90 0.45 8.42
C LEU A 79 -35.64 -1.06 8.26
N ILE A 80 -34.59 -1.60 8.89
CA ILE A 80 -34.19 -3.01 8.78
C ILE A 80 -35.28 -3.93 9.30
N SER A 81 -35.84 -3.66 10.49
CA SER A 81 -36.85 -4.53 11.11
C SER A 81 -38.07 -4.74 10.19
N ARG A 82 -38.53 -3.68 9.54
CA ARG A 82 -39.62 -3.73 8.55
C ARG A 82 -39.18 -4.42 7.26
N HIS A 83 -37.91 -4.28 6.85
CA HIS A 83 -37.40 -4.93 5.64
C HIS A 83 -37.35 -6.44 5.85
N VAL A 84 -36.74 -6.89 6.96
CA VAL A 84 -36.63 -8.30 7.33
C VAL A 84 -38.02 -8.95 7.36
N LYS A 85 -39.02 -8.25 7.92
CA LYS A 85 -40.41 -8.72 7.90
C LYS A 85 -40.97 -8.94 6.48
N GLN A 86 -40.62 -8.09 5.51
CA GLN A 86 -41.08 -8.23 4.11
C GLN A 86 -40.40 -9.36 3.33
N ILE A 87 -39.28 -9.87 3.84
CA ILE A 87 -38.48 -10.92 3.19
C ILE A 87 -38.39 -12.20 4.03
N LEU A 88 -39.23 -12.33 5.07
CA LEU A 88 -39.26 -13.46 6.00
C LEU A 88 -39.32 -14.83 5.29
N GLU A 89 -40.12 -14.93 4.23
CA GLU A 89 -40.30 -16.17 3.47
C GLU A 89 -39.29 -16.32 2.31
N LYS A 90 -38.41 -15.34 2.11
CA LYS A 90 -37.51 -15.26 0.94
C LYS A 90 -36.06 -15.50 1.38
N LYS A 91 -35.71 -16.76 1.65
CA LYS A 91 -34.37 -17.19 2.14
C LYS A 91 -33.19 -16.56 1.37
N ASN A 92 -33.25 -16.53 0.04
CA ASN A 92 -32.19 -15.94 -0.79
C ASN A 92 -32.04 -14.41 -0.58
N GLN A 93 -33.13 -13.70 -0.27
CA GLN A 93 -33.09 -12.26 0.00
C GLN A 93 -32.59 -11.98 1.41
N GLN A 94 -32.92 -12.84 2.37
CA GLN A 94 -32.38 -12.77 3.74
C GLN A 94 -30.87 -12.99 3.76
N PHE A 95 -30.40 -14.07 3.11
CA PHE A 95 -28.96 -14.34 2.99
C PHE A 95 -28.24 -13.16 2.34
N ASN A 96 -28.77 -12.64 1.23
CA ASN A 96 -28.18 -11.49 0.55
C ASN A 96 -28.15 -10.24 1.45
N LEU A 97 -29.23 -9.95 2.19
CA LEU A 97 -29.27 -8.82 3.12
C LEU A 97 -28.22 -8.99 4.22
N GLY A 98 -28.16 -10.17 4.84
CA GLY A 98 -27.18 -10.47 5.89
C GLY A 98 -25.74 -10.36 5.39
N PHE A 99 -25.44 -10.94 4.23
CA PHE A 99 -24.10 -10.90 3.64
C PHE A 99 -23.68 -9.48 3.25
N VAL A 100 -24.57 -8.68 2.64
CA VAL A 100 -24.27 -7.28 2.31
C VAL A 100 -24.07 -6.45 3.58
N LEU A 101 -24.87 -6.65 4.62
CA LEU A 101 -24.68 -5.96 5.90
C LEU A 101 -23.38 -6.37 6.57
N PHE A 102 -22.99 -7.65 6.51
CA PHE A 102 -21.70 -8.13 6.99
C PHE A 102 -20.54 -7.43 6.29
N LEU A 103 -20.56 -7.36 4.95
CA LEU A 103 -19.52 -6.65 4.19
C LEU A 103 -19.45 -5.16 4.56
N LEU A 104 -20.60 -4.48 4.61
CA LEU A 104 -20.67 -3.05 4.92
C LEU A 104 -20.22 -2.74 6.35
N ALA A 105 -20.63 -3.54 7.33
CA ALA A 105 -20.19 -3.39 8.72
C ALA A 105 -18.69 -3.69 8.85
N GLY A 106 -18.20 -4.73 8.18
CA GLY A 106 -16.79 -5.09 8.19
C GLY A 106 -15.89 -4.00 7.60
N TRP A 107 -16.24 -3.43 6.44
CA TRP A 107 -15.50 -2.30 5.85
C TRP A 107 -15.54 -1.06 6.74
N MET A 108 -16.69 -0.79 7.37
CA MET A 108 -16.84 0.34 8.29
C MET A 108 -15.93 0.19 9.52
N ILE A 109 -16.00 -0.96 10.20
CA ILE A 109 -15.22 -1.21 11.42
C ILE A 109 -13.72 -1.19 11.10
N SER A 110 -13.30 -1.93 10.07
CA SER A 110 -11.89 -1.96 9.66
C SER A 110 -11.40 -0.58 9.20
N GLY A 111 -12.20 0.16 8.43
CA GLY A 111 -11.87 1.53 8.00
C GLY A 111 -11.70 2.50 9.16
N ILE A 112 -12.57 2.43 10.18
CA ILE A 112 -12.45 3.25 11.40
C ILE A 112 -11.17 2.91 12.16
N ILE A 113 -10.83 1.62 12.29
CA ILE A 113 -9.60 1.19 12.97
C ILE A 113 -8.35 1.69 12.25
N ILE A 114 -8.30 1.57 10.92
CA ILE A 114 -7.19 2.09 10.09
C ILE A 114 -7.08 3.61 10.23
N TRP A 115 -8.21 4.32 10.25
CA TRP A 115 -8.22 5.77 10.42
C TRP A 115 -7.75 6.21 11.81
N GLN A 116 -8.10 5.45 12.85
CA GLN A 116 -7.74 5.70 14.25
C GLN A 116 -6.42 5.07 14.66
N GLU A 117 -5.54 4.73 13.72
CA GLU A 117 -4.25 4.06 13.97
C GLU A 117 -3.41 4.73 15.07
N ARG A 118 -3.47 6.07 15.19
CA ARG A 118 -2.73 6.82 16.21
C ARG A 118 -3.24 6.60 17.64
N ASN A 119 -4.49 6.16 17.79
CA ASN A 119 -5.18 6.02 19.08
C ASN A 119 -5.39 4.56 19.48
N LEU A 120 -4.93 3.60 18.68
CA LEU A 120 -5.13 2.17 18.89
C LEU A 120 -3.79 1.44 19.10
N PRO A 121 -3.80 0.26 19.76
CA PRO A 121 -2.57 -0.48 20.02
C PRO A 121 -1.84 -0.87 18.73
N LYS A 122 -0.49 -0.87 18.78
CA LYS A 122 0.39 -1.28 17.66
C LYS A 122 -0.05 -2.66 17.16
N GLY A 123 -0.26 -2.79 15.84
CA GLY A 123 -0.70 -4.05 15.18
C GLY A 123 -2.20 -4.14 14.84
N TRP A 124 -3.08 -3.40 15.50
CA TRP A 124 -4.53 -3.40 15.18
C TRP A 124 -4.82 -2.85 13.78
N SER A 125 -4.12 -1.78 13.40
CA SER A 125 -4.21 -1.19 12.05
C SER A 125 -3.83 -2.22 10.97
N ALA A 126 -2.81 -3.05 11.21
CA ALA A 126 -2.39 -4.08 10.26
C ALA A 126 -3.44 -5.19 10.11
N ILE A 127 -4.02 -5.67 11.22
CA ILE A 127 -5.10 -6.65 11.20
C ILE A 127 -6.34 -6.07 10.52
N ALA A 128 -6.69 -4.82 10.81
CA ALA A 128 -7.82 -4.14 10.21
C ALA A 128 -7.62 -3.92 8.71
N LEU A 129 -6.42 -3.52 8.28
CA LEU A 129 -6.08 -3.39 6.86
C LEU A 129 -6.22 -4.73 6.13
N LEU A 130 -5.73 -5.81 6.72
CA LEU A 130 -5.89 -7.15 6.17
C LEU A 130 -7.37 -7.51 6.03
N TRP A 131 -8.18 -7.32 7.07
CA TRP A 131 -9.63 -7.54 7.02
C TRP A 131 -10.33 -6.65 5.98
N HIS A 132 -9.93 -5.39 5.88
CA HIS A 132 -10.48 -4.43 4.93
C HIS A 132 -10.21 -4.88 3.48
N ASP A 133 -8.99 -5.32 3.20
CA ASP A 133 -8.58 -5.84 1.89
C ASP A 133 -9.35 -7.12 1.56
N TRP A 134 -9.45 -8.06 2.49
CA TRP A 134 -10.22 -9.31 2.32
C TRP A 134 -11.67 -9.05 1.96
N LEU A 135 -12.33 -8.16 2.69
CA LEU A 135 -13.71 -7.76 2.41
C LEU A 135 -13.82 -7.08 1.05
N THR A 136 -12.81 -6.31 0.64
CA THR A 136 -12.77 -5.65 -0.67
C THR A 136 -12.72 -6.65 -1.82
N TRP A 137 -11.85 -7.66 -1.71
CA TRP A 137 -11.70 -8.70 -2.72
C TRP A 137 -12.92 -9.61 -2.86
N ILE A 138 -13.62 -9.91 -1.77
CA ILE A 138 -14.85 -10.72 -1.80
C ILE A 138 -16.07 -9.87 -2.15
N GLY A 139 -16.12 -8.66 -1.58
CA GLY A 139 -17.28 -7.78 -1.60
C GLY A 139 -17.45 -7.04 -2.92
N ILE A 140 -16.40 -6.52 -3.55
CA ILE A 140 -16.51 -5.84 -4.85
C ILE A 140 -17.11 -6.76 -5.92
N PRO A 141 -16.63 -8.00 -6.11
CA PRO A 141 -17.20 -8.91 -7.11
C PRO A 141 -18.65 -9.24 -6.80
N TYR A 142 -18.96 -9.52 -5.54
CA TYR A 142 -20.31 -9.85 -5.11
C TYR A 142 -21.27 -8.68 -5.32
N VAL A 143 -20.92 -7.47 -4.89
CA VAL A 143 -21.74 -6.26 -5.02
C VAL A 143 -21.90 -5.89 -6.49
N SER A 144 -20.85 -6.05 -7.31
CA SER A 144 -20.91 -5.84 -8.76
C SER A 144 -21.90 -6.82 -9.41
N TYR A 145 -21.77 -8.11 -9.11
CA TYR A 145 -22.71 -9.14 -9.56
C TYR A 145 -24.15 -8.88 -9.11
N HIS A 146 -24.34 -8.50 -7.84
CA HIS A 146 -25.64 -8.17 -7.27
C HIS A 146 -26.27 -6.96 -7.99
N SER A 147 -25.50 -5.89 -8.18
CA SER A 147 -25.94 -4.64 -8.81
C SER A 147 -26.32 -4.84 -10.27
N ILE A 148 -25.50 -5.59 -11.02
CA ILE A 148 -25.77 -5.92 -12.42
C ILE A 148 -27.01 -6.81 -12.54
N SER A 149 -27.10 -7.88 -11.74
CA SER A 149 -28.22 -8.82 -11.82
C SER A 149 -29.57 -8.22 -11.38
N ARG A 150 -29.55 -7.13 -10.60
CA ARG A 150 -30.74 -6.37 -10.19
C ARG A 150 -31.05 -5.18 -11.11
N SER A 151 -30.14 -4.80 -12.01
CA SER A 151 -30.32 -3.69 -12.94
C SER A 151 -31.56 -3.88 -13.83
N ARG A 152 -32.35 -2.81 -13.94
CA ARG A 152 -33.58 -2.77 -14.76
C ARG A 152 -33.30 -2.93 -16.25
N TRP A 153 -32.08 -2.62 -16.69
CA TRP A 153 -31.67 -2.71 -18.09
C TRP A 153 -31.71 -4.17 -18.59
N ILE A 154 -31.24 -5.12 -17.78
CA ILE A 154 -31.30 -6.55 -18.08
C ILE A 154 -32.73 -7.09 -17.96
N LYS A 155 -33.52 -6.61 -16.98
CA LYS A 155 -34.93 -7.03 -16.82
C LYS A 155 -35.85 -6.52 -17.94
N ARG A 156 -35.59 -5.33 -18.53
CA ARG A 156 -36.38 -4.79 -19.65
C ARG A 156 -36.19 -5.62 -20.93
N LYS A 157 -34.97 -6.04 -21.27
CA LYS A 157 -34.70 -6.93 -22.42
C LYS A 157 -35.39 -8.29 -22.29
N VAL A 158 -35.56 -8.81 -21.08
CA VAL A 158 -36.27 -10.08 -20.84
C VAL A 158 -37.79 -9.90 -20.92
N LYS A 159 -38.33 -8.75 -20.49
CA LYS A 159 -39.79 -8.49 -20.53
C LYS A 159 -40.28 -8.18 -21.95
N SER A 160 -39.46 -7.55 -22.81
CA SER A 160 -39.84 -7.31 -24.21
C SER A 160 -39.84 -8.57 -25.09
N GLN A 161 -39.32 -9.70 -24.60
CA GLN A 161 -39.40 -11.00 -25.29
C GLN A 161 -40.59 -11.87 -24.87
N LYS A 162 -41.36 -11.45 -23.86
CA LYS A 162 -42.65 -12.08 -23.52
C LYS A 162 -43.78 -11.17 -23.99
N ALA A 163 -44.10 -11.24 -25.29
CA ALA A 163 -45.38 -10.78 -25.79
C ALA A 163 -46.52 -11.64 -25.17
N PRO A 164 -47.74 -11.11 -24.99
CA PRO A 164 -48.82 -11.84 -24.34
C PRO A 164 -49.23 -13.04 -25.19
N THR A 165 -49.14 -14.23 -24.62
CA THR A 165 -49.77 -15.43 -25.19
C THR A 165 -51.28 -15.20 -25.18
N ARG A 166 -51.87 -14.86 -26.32
CA ARG A 166 -53.32 -15.02 -26.52
C ARG A 166 -53.61 -16.52 -26.38
N ILE A 167 -54.54 -16.87 -25.50
CA ILE A 167 -55.09 -18.22 -25.42
C ILE A 167 -55.87 -18.43 -26.72
N ILE A 168 -55.31 -19.21 -27.63
CA ILE A 168 -56.00 -19.73 -28.81
C ILE A 168 -56.52 -21.10 -28.38
N HIS A 169 -57.84 -21.30 -28.46
CA HIS A 169 -58.46 -22.60 -28.30
C HIS A 169 -57.85 -23.57 -29.33
N GLN A 170 -57.36 -24.72 -28.84
CA GLN A 170 -56.71 -25.74 -29.67
C GLN A 170 -57.72 -26.39 -30.62
N ASN A 171 -57.40 -26.37 -31.92
CA ASN A 171 -57.83 -27.40 -32.87
C ASN A 171 -56.62 -28.31 -33.12
N GLU A 172 -56.81 -29.62 -32.97
CA GLU A 172 -55.75 -30.65 -32.89
C GLU A 172 -55.06 -31.02 -34.22
N ASN A 173 -55.02 -30.15 -35.24
CA ASN A 173 -54.41 -30.48 -36.53
C ASN A 173 -53.57 -29.34 -37.15
N GLU A 174 -52.77 -28.63 -36.34
CA GLU A 174 -51.76 -27.69 -36.88
C GLU A 174 -50.34 -28.24 -36.73
N GLN A 175 -49.74 -28.51 -37.89
CA GLN A 175 -48.34 -28.87 -38.04
C GLN A 175 -47.48 -27.68 -37.58
N LEU A 176 -46.67 -27.88 -36.54
CA LEU A 176 -45.79 -26.85 -35.96
C LEU A 176 -44.96 -26.18 -37.06
N THR A 177 -45.14 -24.87 -37.22
CA THR A 177 -44.29 -24.08 -38.13
C THR A 177 -42.83 -24.17 -37.71
N ALA A 178 -41.89 -24.07 -38.66
CA ALA A 178 -40.45 -24.14 -38.38
C ALA A 178 -40.02 -23.18 -37.26
N ASP A 179 -40.64 -22.00 -37.20
CA ASP A 179 -40.37 -20.97 -36.19
C ASP A 179 -40.84 -21.38 -34.78
N GLN A 180 -41.96 -22.11 -34.67
CA GLN A 180 -42.46 -22.67 -33.41
C GLN A 180 -41.63 -23.87 -32.94
N PHE A 181 -41.18 -24.72 -33.87
CA PHE A 181 -40.28 -25.85 -33.57
C PHE A 181 -38.90 -25.36 -33.09
N ILE A 182 -38.33 -24.34 -33.74
CA ILE A 182 -37.08 -23.71 -33.32
C ILE A 182 -37.24 -23.08 -31.93
N LYS A 183 -38.35 -22.39 -31.65
CA LYS A 183 -38.63 -21.82 -30.32
C LYS A 183 -38.79 -22.88 -29.24
N SER A 184 -39.41 -24.02 -29.53
CA SER A 184 -39.57 -25.12 -28.55
C SER A 184 -38.22 -25.80 -28.25
N LYS A 185 -37.39 -26.05 -29.27
CA LYS A 185 -36.01 -26.53 -29.11
C LYS A 185 -35.13 -25.56 -28.33
N LEU A 186 -35.21 -24.25 -28.60
CA LEU A 186 -34.46 -23.22 -27.87
C LEU A 186 -34.88 -23.10 -26.39
N LYS A 187 -36.15 -23.38 -26.07
CA LYS A 187 -36.67 -23.39 -24.70
C LYS A 187 -36.19 -24.60 -23.88
N ASN A 188 -35.85 -25.70 -24.57
CA ASN A 188 -35.40 -26.96 -23.99
C ASN A 188 -33.86 -27.12 -23.95
N LEU A 189 -33.09 -26.09 -24.31
CA LEU A 189 -31.63 -26.12 -24.13
C LEU A 189 -31.28 -26.09 -22.62
N PRO A 190 -30.35 -26.94 -22.14
CA PRO A 190 -30.05 -27.10 -20.71
C PRO A 190 -29.46 -25.85 -20.04
N PHE A 191 -28.98 -24.89 -20.83
CA PHE A 191 -28.42 -23.63 -20.33
C PHE A 191 -29.28 -22.45 -20.78
N SER A 192 -30.00 -21.83 -19.83
CA SER A 192 -30.65 -20.54 -20.09
C SER A 192 -29.58 -19.49 -20.41
N ARG A 193 -29.85 -18.55 -21.33
CA ARG A 193 -28.93 -17.43 -21.65
C ARG A 193 -28.46 -16.66 -20.40
N LYS A 194 -29.31 -16.61 -19.37
CA LYS A 194 -29.00 -16.01 -18.06
C LYS A 194 -28.01 -16.83 -17.26
N THR A 195 -28.08 -18.16 -17.33
CA THR A 195 -27.12 -19.07 -16.71
C THR A 195 -25.78 -19.00 -17.44
N PHE A 196 -25.80 -19.00 -18.78
CA PHE A 196 -24.61 -18.85 -19.61
C PHE A 196 -23.86 -17.54 -19.33
N LEU A 197 -24.56 -16.40 -19.36
CA LEU A 197 -23.93 -15.11 -19.04
C LEU A 197 -23.34 -15.07 -17.63
N ARG A 198 -23.99 -15.69 -16.64
CA ARG A 198 -23.46 -15.78 -15.27
C ARG A 198 -22.21 -16.64 -15.19
N SER A 199 -22.19 -17.77 -15.88
CA SER A 199 -21.02 -18.67 -15.93
C SER A 199 -19.85 -18.04 -16.67
N VAL A 200 -20.10 -17.34 -17.78
CA VAL A 200 -19.06 -16.61 -18.53
C VAL A 200 -18.48 -15.47 -17.70
N PHE A 201 -19.31 -14.66 -17.03
CA PHE A 201 -18.81 -13.62 -16.13
C PHE A 201 -18.02 -14.20 -14.94
N GLY A 202 -18.46 -15.33 -14.38
CA GLY A 202 -17.72 -16.03 -13.32
C GLY A 202 -16.36 -16.56 -13.80
N LEU A 203 -16.31 -17.16 -14.98
CA LEU A 203 -15.07 -17.66 -15.59
C LEU A 203 -14.11 -16.51 -15.94
N VAL A 204 -14.60 -15.44 -16.57
CA VAL A 204 -13.79 -14.24 -16.85
C VAL A 204 -13.26 -13.63 -15.56
N PHE A 205 -14.07 -13.60 -14.49
CA PHE A 205 -13.61 -13.12 -13.18
C PHE A 205 -12.50 -14.01 -12.61
N ILE A 206 -12.65 -15.33 -12.63
CA ILE A 206 -11.63 -16.28 -12.15
C ILE A 206 -10.34 -16.18 -12.96
N PHE A 207 -10.41 -16.12 -14.29
CA PHE A 207 -9.20 -16.08 -15.13
C PHE A 207 -8.55 -14.70 -15.19
N ALA A 208 -9.32 -13.62 -15.13
CA ALA A 208 -8.77 -12.25 -15.18
C ALA A 208 -8.28 -11.77 -13.81
N LEU A 209 -9.03 -12.04 -12.73
CA LEU A 209 -8.68 -11.58 -11.38
C LEU A 209 -8.08 -12.67 -10.49
N GLY A 210 -8.30 -13.95 -10.77
CA GLY A 210 -7.72 -15.05 -10.01
C GLY A 210 -6.20 -15.03 -9.94
N PRO A 211 -5.44 -14.75 -11.02
CA PRO A 211 -3.99 -14.60 -10.94
C PRO A 211 -3.55 -13.42 -10.05
N TYR A 212 -4.31 -12.31 -10.04
CA TYR A 212 -4.02 -11.16 -9.17
C TYR A 212 -4.36 -11.48 -7.71
N ILE A 213 -5.49 -12.15 -7.47
CA ILE A 213 -5.90 -12.64 -6.14
C ILE A 213 -4.89 -13.67 -5.62
N PHE A 214 -4.39 -14.58 -6.47
CA PHE A 214 -3.37 -15.57 -6.11
C PHE A 214 -2.02 -14.91 -5.78
N ARG A 215 -1.55 -13.96 -6.62
CA ARG A 215 -0.34 -13.17 -6.30
C ARG A 215 -0.51 -12.34 -5.03
N TRP A 216 -1.71 -11.85 -4.77
CA TRP A 216 -2.05 -11.14 -3.53
C TRP A 216 -2.05 -12.07 -2.31
N LEU A 217 -2.70 -13.24 -2.38
CA LEU A 217 -2.64 -14.28 -1.35
C LEU A 217 -1.20 -14.70 -1.08
N LYS A 218 -0.39 -14.91 -2.13
CA LYS A 218 1.03 -15.21 -1.98
C LYS A 218 1.76 -14.11 -1.21
N ARG A 219 1.50 -12.81 -1.47
CA ARG A 219 2.04 -11.67 -0.70
C ARG A 219 1.55 -11.55 0.75
N ILE A 220 0.46 -12.20 1.12
CA ILE A 220 -0.01 -12.25 2.52
C ILE A 220 0.80 -13.29 3.31
N PHE A 221 1.23 -14.36 2.64
CA PHE A 221 2.06 -15.41 3.23
C PHE A 221 3.57 -15.17 3.04
N ASP A 222 3.98 -14.45 2.00
CA ASP A 222 5.32 -13.90 1.83
C ASP A 222 5.39 -12.61 2.65
N ASN A 223 6.18 -12.60 3.73
CA ASN A 223 6.46 -11.38 4.51
C ASN A 223 7.27 -10.33 3.73
N GLY A 224 7.51 -10.55 2.43
CA GLY A 224 7.93 -9.55 1.46
C GLY A 224 9.31 -8.97 1.71
N GLY A 225 10.05 -9.49 2.67
CA GLY A 225 11.46 -9.23 2.76
C GLY A 225 12.23 -10.27 1.96
N THR A 226 13.45 -9.90 1.60
CA THR A 226 14.33 -10.73 0.79
C THR A 226 15.48 -11.16 1.70
N SER A 227 15.83 -12.45 1.68
CA SER A 227 16.98 -12.92 2.47
C SER A 227 18.27 -12.27 1.97
N ILE A 228 19.24 -12.06 2.86
CA ILE A 228 20.50 -11.40 2.52
C ILE A 228 21.24 -12.20 1.44
N GLU A 229 21.27 -13.54 1.55
CA GLU A 229 21.86 -14.42 0.53
C GLU A 229 21.27 -14.21 -0.88
N GLU A 230 19.95 -14.06 -1.01
CA GLU A 230 19.31 -13.83 -2.30
C GLU A 230 19.66 -12.47 -2.89
N VAL A 231 19.79 -11.46 -2.03
CA VAL A 231 20.13 -10.10 -2.44
C VAL A 231 21.59 -10.00 -2.87
N SER A 232 22.50 -10.71 -2.20
CA SER A 232 23.93 -10.76 -2.54
C SER A 232 24.25 -11.49 -3.85
N LYS A 233 23.42 -12.47 -4.28
CA LYS A 233 23.67 -13.23 -5.52
C LYS A 233 23.58 -12.41 -6.81
N LEU A 234 22.89 -11.26 -6.76
CA LEU A 234 22.64 -10.38 -7.91
C LEU A 234 23.27 -9.00 -7.67
N ASP A 235 24.45 -8.96 -7.05
CA ASP A 235 25.17 -7.72 -6.80
C ASP A 235 25.93 -7.26 -8.04
N GLY A 236 25.61 -6.06 -8.53
CA GLY A 236 26.28 -5.44 -9.68
C GLY A 236 27.55 -4.66 -9.33
N ASN A 237 27.88 -4.50 -8.04
CA ASN A 237 29.07 -3.77 -7.62
C ASN A 237 30.35 -4.58 -7.89
N LYS A 238 31.37 -3.89 -8.41
CA LYS A 238 32.71 -4.42 -8.66
C LYS A 238 33.73 -3.63 -7.83
N MET A 239 33.71 -3.85 -6.51
CA MET A 239 34.58 -3.12 -5.59
C MET A 239 35.78 -3.96 -5.21
N ILE A 240 36.96 -3.58 -5.71
CA ILE A 240 38.21 -4.27 -5.44
C ILE A 240 39.21 -3.26 -4.85
N PRO A 241 39.87 -3.56 -3.71
CA PRO A 241 39.74 -4.78 -2.91
C PRO A 241 38.43 -4.82 -2.11
N ASN A 242 38.02 -6.01 -1.68
CA ASN A 242 36.92 -6.15 -0.72
C ASN A 242 37.35 -5.63 0.66
N PRO A 243 36.45 -4.98 1.42
CA PRO A 243 36.73 -4.60 2.80
C PRO A 243 37.00 -5.85 3.64
N THR A 244 38.10 -5.85 4.38
CA THR A 244 38.43 -6.94 5.32
C THR A 244 37.69 -6.69 6.64
N PRO A 245 36.78 -7.59 7.08
CA PRO A 245 36.00 -7.38 8.30
C PRO A 245 36.87 -7.44 9.57
N LEU A 246 36.57 -6.58 10.53
CA LEU A 246 37.14 -6.64 11.88
C LEU A 246 36.69 -7.92 12.60
N THR A 247 37.45 -8.35 13.60
CA THR A 247 37.18 -9.59 14.36
C THR A 247 35.77 -9.62 14.94
N GLU A 248 35.29 -8.50 15.51
CA GLU A 248 33.95 -8.41 16.10
C GLU A 248 32.83 -8.51 15.05
N SER A 249 33.11 -8.08 13.82
CA SER A 249 32.19 -8.15 12.68
C SER A 249 32.10 -9.56 12.11
N GLN A 250 33.21 -10.30 12.11
CA GLN A 250 33.23 -11.72 11.70
C GLN A 250 32.46 -12.62 12.68
N GLN A 251 32.56 -12.33 13.98
CA GLN A 251 31.89 -13.12 15.02
C GLN A 251 30.40 -12.79 15.17
N LEU A 252 29.90 -11.74 14.50
CA LEU A 252 28.53 -11.27 14.60
C LEU A 252 28.12 -11.06 16.06
N ILE A 253 28.75 -10.12 16.77
CA ILE A 253 28.49 -9.86 18.20
C ILE A 253 27.00 -9.65 18.57
N GLY A 254 26.11 -9.37 17.60
CA GLY A 254 24.65 -9.31 17.76
C GLY A 254 23.86 -10.60 17.43
N GLY A 255 24.53 -11.67 17.02
CA GLY A 255 23.93 -12.90 16.50
C GLY A 255 23.42 -12.80 15.05
N GLY A 256 23.82 -11.73 14.34
CA GLY A 256 23.40 -11.44 12.95
C GLY A 256 22.01 -10.82 12.84
N ALA A 257 21.72 -10.24 11.68
CA ALA A 257 20.44 -9.63 11.37
C ALA A 257 19.27 -10.61 11.51
N LYS A 258 18.23 -10.20 12.25
CA LYS A 258 17.00 -10.96 12.47
C LYS A 258 15.81 -10.23 11.87
N GLY A 259 15.17 -10.87 10.90
CA GLY A 259 14.12 -10.27 10.08
C GLY A 259 14.58 -10.17 8.63
N GLU A 260 13.75 -9.58 7.79
CA GLU A 260 14.01 -9.52 6.36
C GLU A 260 14.01 -8.08 5.87
N PHE A 261 15.02 -7.71 5.07
CA PHE A 261 15.07 -6.39 4.47
C PHE A 261 14.04 -6.27 3.35
N ARG A 262 13.31 -5.15 3.34
CA ARG A 262 12.51 -4.74 2.19
C ARG A 262 13.22 -3.65 1.41
N ILE A 263 13.34 -3.85 0.11
CA ILE A 263 14.09 -2.94 -0.77
C ILE A 263 13.15 -1.84 -1.26
N TYR A 264 13.44 -0.59 -0.87
CA TYR A 264 12.82 0.61 -1.42
C TYR A 264 13.87 1.43 -2.16
N THR A 265 13.53 1.88 -3.36
CA THR A 265 14.37 2.78 -4.19
C THR A 265 13.46 3.84 -4.81
N VAL A 266 14.01 5.03 -5.05
CA VAL A 266 13.33 6.11 -5.77
C VAL A 266 13.84 6.24 -7.21
N THR A 267 14.92 5.53 -7.51
CA THR A 267 15.68 5.45 -8.76
C THR A 267 15.90 3.98 -9.14
N GLU A 268 16.44 3.76 -10.34
CA GLU A 268 17.06 2.47 -10.69
C GLU A 268 18.28 2.21 -9.80
N ILE A 269 18.56 0.95 -9.50
CA ILE A 269 19.65 0.57 -8.57
C ILE A 269 21.00 0.81 -9.25
N PRO A 270 21.83 1.77 -8.79
CA PRO A 270 23.11 2.09 -9.42
C PRO A 270 24.17 1.05 -9.05
N SER A 271 25.08 0.74 -9.99
CA SER A 271 26.24 -0.14 -9.78
C SER A 271 27.54 0.65 -9.79
N PHE A 272 28.48 0.27 -8.92
CA PHE A 272 29.75 0.97 -8.77
C PHE A 272 30.94 0.06 -9.08
N SER A 273 32.05 0.65 -9.56
CA SER A 273 33.34 0.01 -9.74
C SER A 273 34.40 0.78 -8.95
N SER A 274 35.36 0.08 -8.33
CA SER A 274 36.46 0.72 -7.58
C SER A 274 37.29 1.71 -8.41
N ASP A 275 37.37 1.53 -9.72
CA ASP A 275 38.17 2.37 -10.64
C ASP A 275 37.60 3.79 -10.78
N SER A 276 36.27 3.91 -10.77
CA SER A 276 35.56 5.19 -10.99
C SER A 276 34.89 5.72 -9.73
N TRP A 277 34.68 4.88 -8.72
CA TRP A 277 34.04 5.27 -7.49
C TRP A 277 34.89 6.29 -6.71
N LYS A 278 34.23 7.32 -6.21
CA LYS A 278 34.80 8.34 -5.33
C LYS A 278 33.86 8.60 -4.17
N PHE A 279 34.44 9.04 -3.05
CA PHE A 279 33.69 9.58 -1.92
C PHE A 279 34.20 10.96 -1.55
N ALA A 280 33.31 11.92 -1.35
CA ALA A 280 33.67 13.29 -1.01
C ALA A 280 33.24 13.65 0.42
N ILE A 281 34.11 14.35 1.13
CA ILE A 281 33.75 15.16 2.30
C ILE A 281 34.16 16.61 2.03
N GLY A 282 33.22 17.54 2.16
CA GLY A 282 33.41 18.94 1.75
C GLY A 282 32.47 19.92 2.44
N GLY A 283 32.32 21.10 1.83
CA GLY A 283 31.57 22.22 2.40
C GLY A 283 32.38 22.96 3.47
N LEU A 284 31.74 23.25 4.61
CA LEU A 284 32.28 23.97 5.76
C LEU A 284 33.23 23.10 6.61
N VAL A 285 34.31 22.63 6.00
CA VAL A 285 35.39 21.86 6.63
C VAL A 285 36.76 22.43 6.29
N ASP A 286 37.72 22.28 7.21
CA ASP A 286 39.10 22.75 7.04
C ASP A 286 39.88 21.90 6.03
N LYS A 287 39.55 20.61 5.93
CA LYS A 287 40.25 19.62 5.11
C LYS A 287 39.28 18.88 4.18
N PRO A 288 38.75 19.55 3.13
CA PRO A 288 37.94 18.87 2.13
C PRO A 288 38.77 17.78 1.43
N ARG A 289 38.17 16.61 1.21
CA ARG A 289 38.88 15.48 0.61
C ARG A 289 37.97 14.65 -0.29
N LEU A 290 38.55 14.21 -1.40
CA LEU A 290 38.01 13.19 -2.29
C LEU A 290 38.81 11.90 -2.09
N PHE A 291 38.13 10.80 -1.80
CA PHE A 291 38.74 9.49 -1.57
C PHE A 291 38.50 8.58 -2.77
N THR A 292 39.55 7.86 -3.18
CA THR A 292 39.40 6.61 -3.94
C THR A 292 38.88 5.50 -3.04
N TRP A 293 38.43 4.39 -3.64
CA TRP A 293 37.96 3.22 -2.87
C TRP A 293 39.04 2.68 -1.91
N GLU A 294 40.28 2.53 -2.38
CA GLU A 294 41.38 2.04 -1.55
C GLU A 294 41.73 2.97 -0.39
N GLU A 295 41.71 4.28 -0.61
CA GLU A 295 41.95 5.24 0.46
C GLU A 295 40.82 5.24 1.49
N PHE A 296 39.57 5.12 1.02
CA PHE A 296 38.40 5.08 1.90
C PHE A 296 38.43 3.88 2.84
N LEU A 297 38.86 2.72 2.35
CA LEU A 297 39.01 1.50 3.17
C LEU A 297 40.11 1.58 4.25
N LYS A 298 41.06 2.52 4.14
CA LYS A 298 42.12 2.74 5.14
C LYS A 298 41.65 3.56 6.34
N ILE A 299 40.48 4.18 6.27
CA ILE A 299 39.92 4.95 7.38
C ILE A 299 39.54 4.00 8.52
N LYS A 300 39.81 4.39 9.77
CA LYS A 300 39.50 3.57 10.94
C LYS A 300 38.00 3.30 11.03
N ARG A 301 37.65 2.02 11.15
CA ARG A 301 36.27 1.53 11.29
C ARG A 301 35.99 1.05 12.70
N ARG A 302 34.71 0.99 13.07
CA ARG A 302 34.18 0.36 14.29
C ARG A 302 33.04 -0.57 13.94
N VAL A 303 32.81 -1.55 14.79
CA VAL A 303 31.67 -2.46 14.72
C VAL A 303 30.62 -1.98 15.71
N GLN A 304 29.36 -1.96 15.29
CA GLN A 304 28.22 -1.72 16.17
C GLN A 304 27.09 -2.69 15.85
N VAL A 305 26.23 -2.94 16.82
CA VAL A 305 24.99 -3.68 16.62
C VAL A 305 23.85 -2.72 16.82
N SER A 306 22.95 -2.63 15.84
CA SER A 306 21.79 -1.78 15.95
C SER A 306 20.59 -2.33 15.18
N ASP A 307 19.40 -1.97 15.65
CA ASP A 307 18.16 -2.27 14.94
C ASP A 307 17.96 -1.31 13.77
N PHE A 308 17.19 -1.73 12.78
CA PHE A 308 16.91 -0.99 11.57
C PHE A 308 15.39 -0.91 11.35
N HIS A 309 14.81 0.27 11.54
CA HIS A 309 13.36 0.46 11.55
C HIS A 309 12.87 1.23 10.32
N CYS A 310 11.90 0.68 9.59
CA CYS A 310 11.27 1.38 8.49
C CYS A 310 9.98 2.08 8.94
N VAL A 311 9.77 3.30 8.43
CA VAL A 311 8.53 4.07 8.63
C VAL A 311 7.27 3.32 8.14
N THR A 312 7.43 2.33 7.26
CA THR A 312 6.34 1.47 6.78
C THR A 312 6.01 0.28 7.68
N GLY A 313 6.64 0.20 8.87
CA GLY A 313 6.25 -0.71 9.95
C GLY A 313 7.02 -2.03 10.04
N TRP A 314 7.98 -2.31 9.15
CA TRP A 314 8.87 -3.47 9.30
C TRP A 314 10.19 -3.07 9.95
N SER A 315 10.89 -4.05 10.54
CA SER A 315 12.17 -3.84 11.21
C SER A 315 13.08 -5.05 11.01
N VAL A 316 14.39 -4.81 11.07
CA VAL A 316 15.41 -5.86 11.15
C VAL A 316 16.23 -5.60 12.40
N TYR A 317 16.34 -6.61 13.26
CA TYR A 317 16.94 -6.49 14.58
C TYR A 317 18.36 -7.01 14.60
N SER A 318 19.16 -6.51 15.54
CA SER A 318 20.51 -7.03 15.83
C SER A 318 21.47 -7.05 14.64
N VAL A 319 21.34 -6.07 13.73
CA VAL A 319 22.20 -5.99 12.54
C VAL A 319 23.60 -5.55 12.98
N THR A 320 24.63 -6.33 12.60
CA THR A 320 26.03 -5.96 12.86
C THR A 320 26.53 -5.08 11.73
N TRP A 321 26.73 -3.80 11.99
CA TRP A 321 27.30 -2.85 11.02
C TRP A 321 28.78 -2.63 11.31
N GLU A 322 29.59 -2.54 10.26
CA GLU A 322 30.97 -2.10 10.38
C GLU A 322 31.24 -0.96 9.38
N GLY A 323 31.76 0.14 9.92
CA GLY A 323 31.86 1.41 9.21
C GLY A 323 32.68 2.44 9.95
N ILE A 324 32.79 3.63 9.37
CA ILE A 324 33.47 4.77 9.97
C ILE A 324 32.46 5.51 10.86
N PRO A 325 32.74 5.70 12.17
CA PRO A 325 31.93 6.59 13.01
C PRO A 325 31.86 7.97 12.39
N LEU A 326 30.65 8.48 12.16
CA LEU A 326 30.50 9.75 11.45
C LEU A 326 31.14 10.90 12.24
N SER A 327 31.01 10.90 13.57
CA SER A 327 31.69 11.85 14.46
C SER A 327 33.21 11.87 14.25
N ASP A 328 33.86 10.71 14.27
CA ASP A 328 35.31 10.58 14.02
C ASP A 328 35.68 11.08 12.61
N PHE A 329 34.83 10.86 11.61
CA PHE A 329 35.09 11.30 10.24
C PHE A 329 34.99 12.82 10.09
N LEU A 330 33.98 13.42 10.73
CA LEU A 330 33.80 14.86 10.81
C LEU A 330 34.98 15.54 11.53
N ASP A 331 35.46 14.95 12.63
CA ASP A 331 36.61 15.49 13.37
C ASP A 331 37.90 15.45 12.54
N GLN A 332 38.11 14.40 11.75
CA GLN A 332 39.25 14.33 10.81
C GLN A 332 39.19 15.41 9.73
N ALA A 333 38.00 15.76 9.25
CA ALA A 333 37.80 16.80 8.25
C ALA A 333 37.95 18.22 8.81
N GLY A 334 37.79 18.40 10.13
CA GLY A 334 37.85 19.71 10.80
C GLY A 334 36.61 20.55 10.49
N VAL A 335 35.48 20.22 11.13
CA VAL A 335 34.20 20.95 10.92
C VAL A 335 34.32 22.40 11.37
N SER A 336 33.98 23.34 10.49
CA SER A 336 33.93 24.77 10.80
C SER A 336 32.87 25.08 11.86
N SER A 337 33.13 26.06 12.72
CA SER A 337 32.15 26.57 13.71
C SER A 337 30.88 27.16 13.08
N LYS A 338 30.88 27.44 11.78
CA LYS A 338 29.71 27.92 11.03
C LYS A 338 28.77 26.80 10.58
N ALA A 339 29.25 25.56 10.52
CA ALA A 339 28.45 24.43 10.06
C ALA A 339 27.32 24.14 11.05
N LYS A 340 26.10 23.97 10.53
CA LYS A 340 24.91 23.64 11.34
C LYS A 340 24.33 22.28 10.97
N ASN A 341 24.46 21.87 9.71
CA ASN A 341 23.88 20.65 9.17
C ASN A 341 24.91 19.87 8.36
N VAL A 342 24.63 18.58 8.20
CA VAL A 342 25.39 17.63 7.39
C VAL A 342 24.48 17.11 6.30
N LEU A 343 24.78 17.47 5.05
CA LEU A 343 24.09 16.99 3.85
C LEU A 343 24.74 15.70 3.36
N PHE A 344 23.91 14.69 3.14
CA PHE A 344 24.30 13.38 2.64
C PHE A 344 23.81 13.22 1.21
N ILE A 345 24.72 12.80 0.33
CA ILE A 345 24.47 12.70 -1.11
C ILE A 345 24.62 11.25 -1.54
N SER A 346 23.54 10.70 -2.09
CA SER A 346 23.52 9.37 -2.70
C SER A 346 24.15 9.40 -4.09
N GLY A 347 24.87 8.32 -4.43
CA GLY A 347 25.43 8.07 -5.75
C GLY A 347 24.40 7.69 -6.82
N ASP A 348 23.12 7.64 -6.48
CA ASP A 348 22.03 7.54 -7.47
C ASP A 348 21.71 8.89 -8.15
N GLY A 349 22.32 9.99 -7.70
CA GLY A 349 22.17 11.33 -8.28
C GLY A 349 20.85 12.03 -7.97
N VAL A 350 20.00 11.45 -7.13
CA VAL A 350 18.67 12.00 -6.81
C VAL A 350 18.45 12.12 -5.31
N TYR A 351 18.85 11.11 -4.55
CA TYR A 351 18.53 11.06 -3.12
C TYR A 351 19.50 11.91 -2.31
N THR A 352 18.94 12.82 -1.52
CA THR A 352 19.67 13.56 -0.48
C THR A 352 18.91 13.49 0.82
N ASP A 353 19.64 13.61 1.91
CA ASP A 353 19.10 13.68 3.26
C ASP A 353 20.02 14.54 4.12
N THR A 354 19.52 15.03 5.24
CA THR A 354 20.24 15.95 6.13
C THR A 354 20.05 15.57 7.59
N LEU A 355 21.12 15.72 8.35
CA LEU A 355 21.08 15.69 9.81
C LEU A 355 21.59 17.02 10.35
N SER A 356 21.06 17.46 11.49
CA SER A 356 21.74 18.53 12.24
C SER A 356 23.13 18.06 12.66
N LEU A 357 24.06 19.00 12.90
CA LEU A 357 25.41 18.64 13.33
C LEU A 357 25.40 17.85 14.65
N GLU A 358 24.45 18.14 15.55
CA GLU A 358 24.22 17.36 16.78
C GLU A 358 23.81 15.92 16.48
N GLN A 359 22.82 15.73 15.59
CA GLN A 359 22.36 14.40 15.18
C GLN A 359 23.47 13.60 14.48
N ALA A 360 24.22 14.24 13.59
CA ALA A 360 25.34 13.62 12.88
C ALA A 360 26.50 13.21 13.80
N ARG A 361 26.60 13.84 14.98
CA ARG A 361 27.61 13.55 16.00
C ARG A 361 27.17 12.52 17.04
N MET A 362 25.97 11.96 16.92
CA MET A 362 25.56 10.84 17.77
C MET A 362 26.53 9.66 17.63
N ASP A 363 26.69 8.92 18.73
CA ASP A 363 27.67 7.85 18.91
C ASP A 363 27.44 6.63 18.01
N ASP A 364 26.20 6.44 17.55
CA ASP A 364 25.73 5.29 16.79
C ASP A 364 25.51 5.58 15.29
N VAL A 365 25.92 6.74 14.79
CA VAL A 365 25.84 7.08 13.35
C VAL A 365 27.08 6.59 12.62
N LEU A 366 26.88 5.74 11.62
CA LEU A 366 27.96 5.11 10.85
C LEU A 366 27.85 5.38 9.36
N VAL A 367 29.03 5.59 8.75
CA VAL A 367 29.24 5.39 7.31
C VAL A 367 29.69 3.94 7.10
N ALA A 368 28.72 3.06 6.88
CA ALA A 368 28.89 1.61 6.86
C ALA A 368 29.35 1.07 5.50
N VAL A 369 30.28 0.11 5.55
CA VAL A 369 30.81 -0.62 4.37
C VAL A 369 30.54 -2.13 4.44
N LEU A 370 30.29 -2.63 5.64
CA LEU A 370 30.03 -4.04 5.92
C LEU A 370 28.77 -4.18 6.76
N MET A 371 28.07 -5.28 6.51
CA MET A 371 26.90 -5.72 7.26
C MET A 371 27.04 -7.23 7.50
N ASP A 372 26.95 -7.63 8.76
CA ASP A 372 27.14 -9.01 9.23
C ASP A 372 28.40 -9.66 8.64
N GLY A 373 29.53 -8.97 8.75
CA GLY A 373 30.85 -9.44 8.30
C GLY A 373 31.04 -9.51 6.79
N LYS A 374 30.04 -9.14 5.98
CA LYS A 374 30.07 -9.20 4.51
C LYS A 374 29.88 -7.80 3.88
N PRO A 375 30.38 -7.56 2.66
CA PRO A 375 30.10 -6.33 1.92
C PRO A 375 28.60 -6.08 1.81
N ILE A 376 28.18 -4.84 2.05
CA ILE A 376 26.76 -4.46 1.95
C ILE A 376 26.31 -4.68 0.51
N PRO A 377 25.23 -5.45 0.27
CA PRO A 377 24.75 -5.65 -1.08
C PRO A 377 24.31 -4.35 -1.76
N GLN A 378 24.50 -4.23 -3.07
CA GLN A 378 24.07 -3.08 -3.87
C GLN A 378 22.60 -2.70 -3.62
N LYS A 379 21.67 -3.67 -3.59
CA LYS A 379 20.25 -3.37 -3.35
C LYS A 379 19.96 -2.82 -1.95
N LEU A 380 20.81 -3.16 -0.98
CA LEU A 380 20.76 -2.67 0.40
C LEU A 380 21.58 -1.38 0.59
N GLY A 381 22.12 -0.82 -0.49
CA GLY A 381 22.79 0.47 -0.49
C GLY A 381 24.30 0.42 -0.50
N GLY A 382 24.92 -0.75 -0.71
CA GLY A 382 26.37 -0.85 -0.89
C GLY A 382 26.84 -0.18 -2.19
N PRO A 383 28.10 0.28 -2.26
CA PRO A 383 29.19 -0.19 -1.42
C PRO A 383 29.34 0.54 -0.09
N VAL A 384 28.72 1.70 0.05
CA VAL A 384 28.74 2.52 1.28
C VAL A 384 27.34 3.04 1.54
N ARG A 385 26.88 2.97 2.79
CA ARG A 385 25.61 3.59 3.21
C ARG A 385 25.75 4.30 4.53
N LEU A 386 24.89 5.29 4.76
CA LEU A 386 24.66 5.84 6.07
C LEU A 386 23.76 4.90 6.88
N VAL A 387 24.03 4.80 8.18
CA VAL A 387 23.22 4.10 9.18
C VAL A 387 22.97 5.05 10.34
N VAL A 388 21.69 5.31 10.64
CA VAL A 388 21.23 6.25 11.69
C VAL A 388 20.20 5.53 12.58
N PRO A 389 20.63 4.74 13.59
CA PRO A 389 19.76 3.76 14.25
C PRO A 389 18.55 4.34 14.98
N LYS A 390 18.72 5.51 15.61
CA LYS A 390 17.65 6.20 16.37
C LYS A 390 16.57 6.83 15.47
N MET A 391 16.75 6.80 14.15
CA MET A 391 15.84 7.40 13.17
C MET A 391 15.30 6.36 12.18
N TYR A 392 14.16 6.65 11.56
CA TYR A 392 13.61 5.78 10.52
C TYR A 392 14.55 5.69 9.31
N ALA A 393 14.57 4.51 8.71
CA ALA A 393 15.46 4.07 7.64
C ALA A 393 15.59 5.01 6.43
N TYR A 394 14.66 5.93 6.21
CA TYR A 394 14.81 6.91 5.13
C TYR A 394 15.93 7.92 5.40
N LYS A 395 16.27 8.20 6.66
CA LYS A 395 17.45 9.00 7.03
C LYS A 395 18.77 8.25 6.78
N SER A 396 18.72 6.93 6.62
CA SER A 396 19.90 6.07 6.38
C SER A 396 20.19 5.93 4.89
N VAL A 397 20.75 7.00 4.30
CA VAL A 397 21.07 7.15 2.87
C VAL A 397 21.82 5.95 2.30
N LYS A 398 21.31 5.40 1.20
CA LYS A 398 21.96 4.33 0.44
C LYS A 398 22.94 4.89 -0.57
N TRP A 399 23.94 4.09 -0.97
CA TRP A 399 24.92 4.44 -1.99
C TRP A 399 25.62 5.76 -1.67
N LEU A 400 25.90 6.01 -0.40
CA LEU A 400 26.46 7.28 0.06
C LEU A 400 27.80 7.55 -0.63
N GLN A 401 27.89 8.68 -1.33
CA GLN A 401 29.09 9.13 -2.03
C GLN A 401 29.56 10.52 -1.58
N GLY A 402 28.74 11.28 -0.87
CA GLY A 402 29.10 12.64 -0.46
C GLY A 402 28.59 12.99 0.93
N ILE A 403 29.42 13.72 1.66
CA ILE A 403 29.08 14.43 2.89
C ILE A 403 29.48 15.90 2.70
N GLU A 404 28.54 16.82 2.90
CA GLU A 404 28.79 18.25 2.79
C GLU A 404 28.30 18.97 4.05
N LEU A 405 29.20 19.75 4.68
CA LEU A 405 28.85 20.56 5.84
C LEU A 405 28.30 21.91 5.36
N ILE A 406 27.10 22.26 5.81
CA ILE A 406 26.38 23.46 5.38
C ILE A 406 25.86 24.25 6.59
N ASP A 407 25.65 25.56 6.43
CA ASP A 407 25.08 26.45 7.45
C ASP A 407 23.58 26.72 7.23
N GLU A 408 23.07 26.42 6.05
CA GLU A 408 21.66 26.53 5.67
C GLU A 408 20.87 25.25 5.96
N GLU A 409 19.55 25.41 6.02
CA GLU A 409 18.62 24.28 6.09
C GLU A 409 18.42 23.69 4.70
N HIS A 410 18.60 22.38 4.57
CA HIS A 410 18.29 21.64 3.35
C HIS A 410 17.34 20.51 3.71
N LEU A 411 16.20 20.44 3.02
CA LEU A 411 15.24 19.36 3.17
C LEU A 411 15.60 18.23 2.21
N GLY A 412 15.75 17.02 2.74
CA GLY A 412 16.00 15.82 1.97
C GLY A 412 14.83 15.38 1.09
N TYR A 413 15.02 14.26 0.38
CA TYR A 413 14.09 13.76 -0.61
C TYR A 413 12.67 13.51 -0.04
N TRP A 414 12.56 12.97 1.18
CA TRP A 414 11.25 12.65 1.76
C TRP A 414 10.65 13.82 2.55
N GLU A 415 11.48 14.66 3.13
CA GLU A 415 11.09 15.84 3.89
C GLU A 415 10.33 16.82 3.01
N VAL A 416 10.82 17.09 1.80
CA VAL A 416 10.08 17.91 0.80
C VAL A 416 8.75 17.28 0.37
N ARG A 417 8.53 16.00 0.69
CA ARG A 417 7.29 15.24 0.41
C ARG A 417 6.43 15.06 1.67
N GLY A 418 6.70 15.80 2.74
CA GLY A 418 5.90 15.85 3.96
C GLY A 418 6.20 14.75 4.98
N TYR A 419 7.35 14.09 4.89
CA TYR A 419 7.84 13.21 5.96
C TYR A 419 8.47 14.05 7.08
N ASP A 420 8.55 13.47 8.28
CA ASP A 420 9.14 14.11 9.46
C ASP A 420 10.64 14.36 9.23
N THR A 421 11.09 15.61 9.42
CA THR A 421 12.48 16.03 9.25
C THR A 421 13.43 15.29 10.19
N ASN A 422 13.03 15.07 11.45
CA ASN A 422 13.89 14.44 12.45
C ASN A 422 13.74 12.92 12.48
N ALA A 423 12.58 12.41 12.04
CA ALA A 423 12.35 11.00 11.79
C ALA A 423 12.64 10.04 12.97
N TRP A 424 12.56 10.51 14.22
CA TRP A 424 12.88 9.68 15.38
C TRP A 424 12.01 8.41 15.44
N VAL A 425 12.65 7.27 15.70
CA VAL A 425 11.94 6.02 15.95
C VAL A 425 11.17 6.17 17.27
N LYS A 426 9.87 5.91 17.23
CA LYS A 426 9.02 6.00 18.42
C LYS A 426 9.19 4.74 19.24
N SER A 427 9.77 4.88 20.44
CA SER A 427 9.79 3.83 21.46
C SER A 427 8.37 3.34 21.79
#